data_AF-A0A174U2D2-F1
#
_entry.id   AF-A0A174U2D2-F1
#
_cell.length_a   1.000
_cell.length_b   1.000
_cell.length_c   1.000
_cell.angle_alpha   90.00
_cell.angle_beta   90.00
_cell.angle_gamma   90.00
#
_symmetry.space_group_name_H-M   'P 1'
#
loop_
_entity.id
_entity.type
_entity.pdbx_description
1 polymer ?
#
loop_
_entity_poly.entity_id
_entity_poly.type
_entity_poly.pdbx_seq_one_letter_code
_entity_poly.pdbx_strand_id
1 'polypeptide(L)'
;MYPIFVRIAAKKEKAYIKTMYEIPDLSQWYNGKVVARTDAAMMNKRLLFELKKYNDRVNAIENNDTYTATQLKLIVIQADKVAQNTSTFTDFFRKKIEELKKDGRENYAKMHEETLRIFLLSEGEAPFVIMNHITVEHFDTYMKRKGYSDGNRNIRLSHIKARVNEAIKYGLIKCEKHPFAYTGFSTWQTRT
;
A
#
# COMPACT_ATOMS: atom_id res chain seq x y z
N MET A 1 -22.20 -22.86 -9.99
CA MET A 1 -20.94 -22.11 -10.14
C MET A 1 -19.95 -22.59 -9.09
N TYR A 2 -18.73 -22.89 -9.52
CA TYR A 2 -17.64 -23.41 -8.70
C TYR A 2 -16.51 -22.36 -8.64
N PRO A 3 -16.20 -21.80 -7.46
CA PRO A 3 -15.15 -20.80 -7.31
C PRO A 3 -13.76 -21.43 -7.40
N ILE A 4 -12.82 -20.68 -7.98
CA ILE A 4 -11.42 -21.09 -8.09
C ILE A 4 -10.63 -20.48 -6.92
N PHE A 5 -9.82 -21.31 -6.26
CA PHE A 5 -8.99 -20.91 -5.13
C PHE A 5 -7.50 -21.06 -5.44
N VAL A 6 -6.69 -20.14 -4.91
CA VAL A 6 -5.24 -20.32 -4.79
C VAL A 6 -4.96 -21.00 -3.46
N ARG A 7 -4.20 -22.09 -3.50
CA ARG A 7 -3.79 -22.86 -2.32
C ARG A 7 -2.41 -22.43 -1.86
N ILE A 8 -2.29 -22.03 -0.60
CA ILE A 8 -1.02 -21.88 0.12
C ILE A 8 -0.82 -23.14 0.96
N ALA A 9 0.35 -23.77 0.84
CA ALA A 9 0.71 -24.95 1.61
C ALA A 9 2.02 -24.70 2.34
N ALA A 10 2.03 -24.87 3.66
CA ALA A 10 3.20 -24.72 4.51
C ALA A 10 3.05 -25.60 5.75
N LYS A 11 4.14 -26.20 6.23
CA LYS A 11 4.17 -27.03 7.46
C LYS A 11 3.06 -28.09 7.54
N LYS A 12 2.76 -28.76 6.42
CA LYS A 12 1.68 -29.76 6.26
C LYS A 12 0.26 -29.20 6.41
N GLU A 13 0.11 -27.90 6.62
CA GLU A 13 -1.16 -27.19 6.61
C GLU A 13 -1.48 -26.58 5.24
N LYS A 14 -2.76 -26.30 5.01
CA LYS A 14 -3.27 -25.72 3.76
C LYS A 14 -4.20 -24.56 4.08
N ALA A 15 -4.02 -23.46 3.38
CA ALA A 15 -4.91 -22.30 3.41
C ALA A 15 -5.33 -21.93 1.98
N TYR A 16 -6.51 -21.35 1.85
CA TYR A 16 -7.12 -21.05 0.56
C TYR A 16 -7.45 -19.57 0.43
N ILE A 17 -7.09 -18.98 -0.71
CA ILE A 17 -7.45 -17.62 -1.12
C ILE A 17 -8.48 -17.73 -2.24
N LYS A 18 -9.68 -17.17 -2.03
CA LYS A 18 -10.74 -17.16 -3.05
C LYS A 18 -10.35 -16.16 -4.15
N THR A 19 -10.35 -16.58 -5.40
CA THR A 19 -10.17 -15.68 -6.55
C THR A 19 -11.51 -15.10 -7.01
N MET A 20 -11.48 -14.11 -7.90
CA MET A 20 -12.67 -13.59 -8.57
C MET A 20 -13.21 -14.50 -9.68
N TYR A 21 -12.50 -15.60 -9.98
CA TYR A 21 -12.85 -16.49 -11.08
C TYR A 21 -13.67 -17.68 -10.60
N GLU A 22 -14.62 -18.06 -11.42
CA GLU A 22 -15.49 -19.21 -11.19
C GLU A 22 -15.82 -19.89 -12.52
N ILE A 23 -16.10 -21.18 -12.44
CA ILE A 23 -16.52 -22.00 -13.57
C ILE A 23 -17.96 -22.48 -13.35
N PRO A 24 -18.78 -22.57 -14.40
CA PRO A 24 -20.15 -23.07 -14.28
C PRO A 24 -20.19 -24.55 -13.89
N ASP A 25 -19.25 -25.35 -14.42
CA ASP A 25 -19.24 -26.81 -14.33
C ASP A 25 -17.83 -27.36 -14.05
N LEU A 26 -17.74 -28.48 -13.32
CA LEU A 26 -16.48 -29.15 -12.96
C LEU A 26 -15.75 -29.75 -14.16
N SER A 27 -16.47 -30.14 -15.22
CA SER A 27 -15.90 -30.62 -16.49
C SER A 27 -14.98 -29.59 -17.16
N GLN A 28 -15.14 -28.30 -16.82
CA GLN A 28 -14.29 -27.22 -17.30
C GLN A 28 -13.01 -27.05 -16.48
N TRP A 29 -12.71 -27.92 -15.51
CA TRP A 29 -11.48 -27.86 -14.72
C TRP A 29 -10.69 -29.15 -14.84
N TYR A 30 -9.46 -29.04 -15.35
CA TYR A 30 -8.56 -30.17 -15.49
C TYR A 30 -7.12 -29.77 -15.20
N ASN A 31 -6.48 -30.52 -14.29
CA ASN A 31 -5.06 -30.36 -13.94
C ASN A 31 -4.64 -28.91 -13.62
N GLY A 32 -5.45 -28.21 -12.81
CA GLY A 32 -5.15 -26.83 -12.40
C GLY A 32 -5.43 -25.77 -13.48
N LYS A 33 -6.09 -26.14 -14.57
CA LYS A 33 -6.41 -25.26 -15.70
C LYS A 33 -7.88 -25.35 -16.07
N VAL A 34 -8.38 -24.26 -16.62
CA VAL A 34 -9.71 -24.20 -17.20
C VAL A 34 -9.67 -24.75 -18.62
N VAL A 35 -10.60 -25.64 -18.96
CA VAL A 35 -10.69 -26.36 -20.24
C VAL A 35 -12.13 -26.31 -20.78
N ALA A 36 -12.34 -26.78 -22.02
CA ALA A 36 -13.67 -26.96 -22.62
C ALA A 36 -14.56 -25.69 -22.64
N ARG A 37 -13.95 -24.52 -22.92
CA ARG A 37 -14.64 -23.23 -23.09
C ARG A 37 -13.86 -22.30 -24.03
N THR A 38 -14.56 -21.37 -24.66
CA THR A 38 -14.00 -20.48 -25.70
C THR A 38 -12.94 -19.52 -25.16
N ASP A 39 -13.09 -19.03 -23.94
CA ASP A 39 -12.18 -18.10 -23.26
C ASP A 39 -11.14 -18.81 -22.35
N ALA A 40 -11.02 -20.14 -22.43
CA ALA A 40 -10.14 -20.94 -21.57
C ALA A 40 -8.69 -20.44 -21.55
N ALA A 41 -8.15 -20.12 -22.73
CA ALA A 41 -6.78 -19.64 -22.86
C ALA A 41 -6.55 -18.30 -22.14
N MET A 42 -7.49 -17.36 -22.28
CA MET A 42 -7.43 -16.06 -21.59
C MET A 42 -7.60 -16.23 -20.08
N MET A 43 -8.56 -17.05 -19.64
CA MET A 43 -8.80 -17.32 -18.24
C MET A 43 -7.58 -17.98 -17.58
N ASN A 44 -6.95 -18.95 -18.23
CA ASN A 44 -5.72 -19.57 -17.76
C ASN A 44 -4.55 -18.59 -17.65
N LYS A 45 -4.38 -17.67 -18.62
CA LYS A 45 -3.36 -16.61 -18.51
C LYS A 45 -3.60 -15.71 -17.29
N ARG A 46 -4.86 -15.34 -17.04
CA ARG A 46 -5.24 -14.52 -15.88
C ARG A 46 -5.03 -15.26 -14.55
N LEU A 47 -5.43 -16.53 -14.47
CA LEU A 47 -5.20 -17.38 -13.31
C LEU A 47 -3.71 -17.58 -13.02
N LEU A 48 -2.89 -17.77 -14.07
CA LEU A 48 -1.45 -17.88 -13.95
C LEU A 48 -0.84 -16.57 -13.44
N PHE A 49 -1.33 -15.42 -13.92
CA PHE A 49 -0.89 -14.11 -13.44
C PHE A 49 -1.21 -13.91 -11.95
N GLU A 50 -2.44 -14.23 -11.51
CA GLU A 50 -2.81 -14.19 -10.08
C GLU A 50 -1.96 -15.14 -9.25
N LEU A 51 -1.73 -16.37 -9.73
CA LEU A 51 -0.86 -17.33 -9.05
C LEU A 51 0.57 -16.80 -8.91
N LYS A 52 1.14 -16.23 -9.97
CA LYS A 52 2.48 -15.63 -9.96
C LYS A 52 2.56 -14.49 -8.95
N LYS A 53 1.57 -13.59 -8.95
CA LYS A 53 1.46 -12.47 -8.00
C LYS A 53 1.52 -12.95 -6.54
N TYR A 54 0.75 -13.99 -6.17
CA TYR A 54 0.81 -14.53 -4.81
C TYR A 54 2.13 -15.26 -4.51
N ASN A 55 2.69 -15.96 -5.50
CA ASN A 55 3.99 -16.63 -5.35
C ASN A 55 5.12 -15.63 -5.09
N ASP A 56 5.22 -14.57 -5.91
CA ASP A 56 6.21 -13.50 -5.76
C ASP A 56 6.11 -12.85 -4.36
N ARG A 57 4.89 -12.68 -3.84
CA ARG A 57 4.67 -12.14 -2.48
C ARG A 57 5.12 -13.08 -1.39
N VAL A 58 4.84 -14.38 -1.49
CA VAL A 58 5.31 -15.37 -0.51
C VAL A 58 6.84 -15.41 -0.51
N ASN A 59 7.46 -15.36 -1.69
CA ASN A 59 8.92 -15.37 -1.81
C ASN A 59 9.57 -14.08 -1.28
N ALA A 60 8.84 -12.97 -1.27
CA ALA A 60 9.30 -11.71 -0.67
C ALA A 60 9.17 -11.65 0.87
N ILE A 61 8.52 -12.63 1.50
CA ILE A 61 8.42 -12.69 2.97
C ILE A 61 9.73 -13.28 3.53
N GLU A 62 10.41 -12.51 4.37
CA GLU A 62 11.56 -13.00 5.13
C GLU A 62 11.13 -14.13 6.08
N ASN A 63 11.93 -15.21 6.14
CA ASN A 63 11.66 -16.39 6.95
C ASN A 63 10.29 -17.04 6.65
N ASN A 64 9.87 -17.08 5.37
CA ASN A 64 8.57 -17.62 4.95
C ASN A 64 8.33 -19.08 5.41
N ASP A 65 9.40 -19.85 5.61
CA ASP A 65 9.43 -21.23 6.07
C ASP A 65 9.04 -21.39 7.55
N THR A 66 9.12 -20.31 8.33
CA THR A 66 8.77 -20.30 9.76
C THR A 66 7.27 -20.12 10.02
N TYR A 67 6.50 -19.67 9.03
CA TYR A 67 5.07 -19.38 9.19
C TYR A 67 4.16 -20.55 8.81
N THR A 68 2.98 -20.59 9.41
CA THR A 68 1.89 -21.51 9.02
C THR A 68 1.21 -21.05 7.72
N ALA A 69 0.48 -21.96 7.06
CA ALA A 69 -0.24 -21.62 5.83
C ALA A 69 -1.26 -20.48 6.05
N THR A 70 -1.89 -20.44 7.24
CA THR A 70 -2.83 -19.38 7.63
C THR A 70 -2.13 -18.04 7.84
N GLN A 71 -0.96 -18.02 8.49
CA GLN A 71 -0.18 -16.80 8.69
C GLN A 71 0.33 -16.23 7.36
N LEU A 72 0.87 -17.08 6.48
CA LEU A 72 1.28 -16.67 5.13
C LEU A 72 0.09 -16.10 4.35
N LYS A 73 -1.08 -16.75 4.41
CA LYS A 73 -2.31 -16.24 3.81
C LYS A 73 -2.65 -14.83 4.33
N LEU A 74 -2.58 -14.59 5.64
CA LEU A 74 -2.88 -13.28 6.22
C LEU A 74 -1.93 -12.21 5.71
N ILE A 75 -0.61 -12.47 5.71
CA ILE A 75 0.42 -11.53 5.24
C ILE A 75 0.20 -11.18 3.77
N VAL A 76 -0.01 -12.19 2.93
CA VAL A 76 -0.15 -12.05 1.47
C VAL A 76 -1.46 -11.34 1.07
N ILE A 77 -2.56 -11.57 1.80
CA ILE A 77 -3.84 -10.87 1.59
C ILE A 77 -3.77 -9.43 2.09
N GLN A 78 -3.05 -9.17 3.19
CA GLN A 78 -2.91 -7.82 3.73
C GLN A 78 -2.19 -6.90 2.73
N ALA A 79 -1.18 -7.41 2.02
CA ALA A 79 -0.56 -6.70 0.90
C ALA A 79 -1.57 -6.38 -0.23
N ASP A 80 -2.55 -7.25 -0.49
CA ASP A 80 -3.59 -7.00 -1.49
C ASP A 80 -4.61 -5.96 -1.07
N LYS A 81 -5.05 -5.95 0.20
CA LYS A 81 -6.00 -4.93 0.68
C LYS A 81 -5.44 -3.50 0.57
N VAL A 82 -4.12 -3.36 0.70
CA VAL A 82 -3.44 -2.07 0.64
C VAL A 82 -3.10 -1.68 -0.82
N ALA A 83 -2.67 -2.63 -1.65
CA ALA A 83 -2.36 -2.39 -3.07
C ALA A 83 -3.60 -2.24 -3.98
N GLN A 84 -4.72 -2.91 -3.67
CA GLN A 84 -5.92 -2.92 -4.54
C GLN A 84 -6.73 -1.62 -4.52
N ASN A 85 -6.62 -0.80 -3.46
CA ASN A 85 -7.55 0.31 -3.28
C ASN A 85 -6.90 1.69 -3.38
N THR A 86 -5.61 1.81 -3.70
CA THR A 86 -4.91 3.10 -3.58
C THR A 86 -3.90 3.27 -4.71
N SER A 87 -4.28 4.05 -5.72
CA SER A 87 -3.48 4.33 -6.92
C SER A 87 -2.27 5.21 -6.62
N THR A 88 -2.40 6.11 -5.65
CA THR A 88 -1.40 7.13 -5.33
C THR A 88 -1.21 7.30 -3.81
N PHE A 89 -0.11 7.94 -3.41
CA PHE A 89 0.14 8.35 -2.03
C PHE A 89 -0.92 9.35 -1.55
N THR A 90 -1.39 10.22 -2.44
CA THR A 90 -2.44 11.20 -2.15
C THR A 90 -3.79 10.53 -1.87
N ASP A 91 -4.19 9.51 -2.64
CA ASP A 91 -5.37 8.69 -2.35
C ASP A 91 -5.26 7.99 -0.99
N PHE A 92 -4.05 7.51 -0.67
CA PHE A 92 -3.74 6.87 0.61
C PHE A 92 -3.87 7.83 1.78
N PHE A 93 -3.44 9.07 1.57
CA PHE A 93 -3.65 10.15 2.51
C PHE A 93 -5.15 10.48 2.67
N ARG A 94 -5.92 10.60 1.58
CA ARG A 94 -7.36 10.89 1.61
C ARG A 94 -8.14 9.86 2.41
N LYS A 95 -7.87 8.56 2.19
CA LYS A 95 -8.50 7.51 3.00
C LYS A 95 -8.26 7.68 4.48
N LYS A 96 -7.05 8.09 4.86
CA LYS A 96 -6.74 8.30 6.27
C LYS A 96 -7.52 9.46 6.87
N ILE A 97 -7.72 10.52 6.11
CA ILE A 97 -8.58 11.65 6.52
C ILE A 97 -10.01 11.14 6.76
N GLU A 98 -10.55 10.33 5.86
CA GLU A 98 -11.90 9.76 6.00
C GLU A 98 -12.03 8.82 7.20
N GLU A 99 -11.01 8.01 7.50
CA GLU A 99 -10.96 7.23 8.74
C GLU A 99 -10.98 8.12 9.98
N LEU A 100 -10.17 9.19 10.01
CA LEU A 100 -10.13 10.11 11.14
C LEU A 100 -11.49 10.80 11.38
N LYS A 101 -12.22 11.12 10.32
CA LYS A 101 -13.58 11.65 10.43
C LYS A 101 -14.54 10.63 11.02
N LYS A 102 -14.50 9.38 10.55
CA LYS A 102 -15.34 8.29 11.08
C LYS A 102 -15.05 7.99 12.55
N ASP A 103 -13.80 8.16 12.98
CA ASP A 103 -13.39 8.00 14.38
C ASP A 103 -13.76 9.21 15.26
N GLY A 104 -14.49 10.20 14.74
CA GLY A 104 -14.89 11.41 15.48
C GLY A 104 -13.75 12.41 15.72
N ARG A 105 -12.60 12.25 15.05
CA ARG A 105 -11.41 13.10 15.21
C ARG A 105 -11.38 14.26 14.22
N GLU A 106 -12.46 15.02 14.14
CA GLU A 106 -12.68 16.04 13.09
C GLU A 106 -11.59 17.11 13.00
N ASN A 107 -11.16 17.68 14.12
CA ASN A 107 -10.11 18.71 14.11
C ASN A 107 -8.78 18.17 13.57
N TYR A 108 -8.44 16.94 13.94
CA TYR A 108 -7.24 16.29 13.44
C TYR A 108 -7.36 15.98 11.95
N ALA A 109 -8.54 15.51 11.49
CA ALA A 109 -8.83 15.31 10.08
C ALA A 109 -8.66 16.61 9.27
N LYS A 110 -9.17 17.75 9.76
CA LYS A 110 -9.00 19.07 9.11
C LYS A 110 -7.53 19.49 8.98
N MET A 111 -6.70 19.22 9.99
CA MET A 111 -5.25 19.49 9.90
C MET A 111 -4.56 18.62 8.84
N HIS A 112 -5.00 17.37 8.70
CA HIS A 112 -4.54 16.43 7.67
C HIS A 112 -5.02 16.86 6.27
N GLU A 113 -6.26 17.32 6.13
CA GLU A 113 -6.80 17.89 4.88
C GLU A 113 -5.99 19.10 4.41
N GLU A 114 -5.72 20.04 5.32
CA GLU A 114 -4.95 21.23 4.97
C GLU A 114 -3.50 20.87 4.62
N THR A 115 -2.94 19.83 5.26
CA THR A 115 -1.61 19.32 4.87
C THR A 115 -1.63 18.74 3.47
N LEU A 116 -2.62 17.91 3.15
CA LEU A 116 -2.77 17.32 1.83
C LEU A 116 -3.01 18.39 0.76
N ARG A 117 -3.80 19.43 1.06
CA ARG A 117 -4.04 20.56 0.14
C ARG A 117 -2.73 21.25 -0.25
N ILE A 118 -1.89 21.58 0.72
CA ILE A 118 -0.60 22.25 0.45
C ILE A 118 0.36 21.30 -0.26
N PHE A 119 0.35 20.02 0.08
CA PHE A 119 1.14 19.02 -0.63
C PHE A 119 0.75 18.93 -2.11
N LEU A 120 -0.55 18.90 -2.42
CA LEU A 120 -1.06 18.92 -3.80
C LEU A 120 -0.68 20.21 -4.56
N LEU A 121 -0.63 21.36 -3.87
CA LEU A 121 -0.15 22.62 -4.47
C LEU A 121 1.35 22.63 -4.78
N SER A 122 2.12 21.74 -4.15
CA SER A 122 3.57 21.61 -4.32
C SER A 122 3.92 20.54 -5.35
N GLU A 123 3.38 19.33 -5.18
CA GLU A 123 3.77 18.11 -5.91
C GLU A 123 2.70 17.62 -6.90
N GLY A 124 1.46 18.10 -6.78
CA GLY A 124 0.32 17.51 -7.47
C GLY A 124 -0.07 16.12 -6.92
N GLU A 125 -0.83 15.37 -7.72
CA GLU A 125 -1.18 13.99 -7.39
C GLU A 125 0.07 13.10 -7.46
N ALA A 126 0.43 12.45 -6.34
CA ALA A 126 1.73 11.81 -6.17
C ALA A 126 1.63 10.28 -6.13
N PRO A 127 2.12 9.55 -7.15
CA PRO A 127 2.32 8.11 -7.07
C PRO A 127 3.27 7.71 -5.93
N PHE A 128 3.14 6.48 -5.39
CA PHE A 128 4.05 6.02 -4.34
C PHE A 128 5.53 6.00 -4.76
N VAL A 129 5.83 5.73 -6.04
CA VAL A 129 7.20 5.67 -6.56
C VAL A 129 7.95 7.00 -6.45
N ILE A 130 7.23 8.13 -6.49
CA ILE A 130 7.87 9.44 -6.37
C ILE A 130 8.06 9.85 -4.90
N MET A 131 7.44 9.16 -3.93
CA MET A 131 7.60 9.48 -2.51
C MET A 131 8.97 9.08 -1.96
N ASN A 132 9.97 9.90 -2.28
CA ASN A 132 11.36 9.77 -1.86
C ASN A 132 11.88 11.08 -1.23
N HIS A 133 13.16 11.12 -0.89
CA HIS A 133 13.77 12.28 -0.22
C HIS A 133 13.73 13.58 -1.03
N ILE A 134 13.76 13.49 -2.36
CA ILE A 134 13.69 14.66 -3.25
C ILE A 134 12.31 15.31 -3.14
N THR A 135 11.23 14.51 -3.15
CA THR A 135 9.86 15.03 -3.01
C THR A 135 9.61 15.63 -1.62
N VAL A 136 10.16 15.03 -0.56
CA VAL A 136 10.05 15.60 0.79
C VAL A 136 10.81 16.92 0.90
N GLU A 137 12.01 17.02 0.33
CA GLU A 137 12.80 18.24 0.31
C GLU A 137 12.16 19.34 -0.56
N HIS A 138 11.60 18.98 -1.72
CA HIS A 138 10.90 19.90 -2.59
C HIS A 138 9.66 20.48 -1.88
N PHE A 139 8.88 19.63 -1.21
CA PHE A 139 7.75 20.06 -0.40
C PHE A 139 8.15 21.00 0.74
N ASP A 140 9.25 20.70 1.46
CA ASP A 140 9.77 21.60 2.50
C ASP A 140 10.22 22.95 1.93
N THR A 141 10.93 22.91 0.80
CA THR A 141 11.41 24.10 0.09
C THR A 141 10.26 24.95 -0.43
N TYR A 142 9.21 24.33 -0.94
CA TYR A 142 7.98 25.00 -1.35
C TYR A 142 7.35 25.77 -0.18
N MET A 143 7.23 25.15 0.99
CA MET A 143 6.68 25.81 2.17
C MET A 143 7.58 26.96 2.66
N LYS A 144 8.92 26.81 2.61
CA LYS A 144 9.85 27.92 2.90
C LYS A 144 9.64 29.10 1.95
N ARG A 145 9.55 28.84 0.64
CA ARG A 145 9.33 29.88 -0.38
C ARG A 145 7.99 30.60 -0.23
N LYS A 146 6.96 29.90 0.26
CA LYS A 146 5.64 30.48 0.54
C LYS A 146 5.54 31.18 1.90
N GLY A 147 6.62 31.22 2.68
CA GLY A 147 6.67 31.95 3.95
C GLY A 147 5.99 31.23 5.13
N TYR A 148 5.83 29.90 5.08
CA TYR A 148 5.32 29.16 6.23
C TYR A 148 6.33 29.14 7.37
N SER A 149 5.84 29.37 8.60
CA SER A 149 6.66 29.26 9.81
C SER A 149 7.20 27.84 10.01
N ASP A 150 8.31 27.73 10.74
CA ASP A 150 8.95 26.46 11.05
C ASP A 150 8.02 25.49 11.79
N GLY A 151 7.23 25.99 12.74
CA GLY A 151 6.22 25.18 13.44
C GLY A 151 5.17 24.60 12.48
N ASN A 152 4.65 25.42 11.56
CA ASN A 152 3.68 24.97 10.56
C ASN A 152 4.28 23.95 9.59
N ARG A 153 5.53 24.16 9.17
CA ARG A 153 6.28 23.21 8.34
C ARG A 153 6.47 21.87 9.06
N ASN A 154 6.94 21.90 10.31
CA ASN A 154 7.20 20.70 11.12
C ASN A 154 5.94 19.86 11.33
N ILE A 155 4.79 20.49 11.60
CA ILE A 155 3.49 19.81 11.72
C ILE A 155 3.17 19.04 10.43
N ARG A 156 3.29 19.72 9.29
CA ARG A 156 2.95 19.16 7.97
C ARG A 156 3.91 18.04 7.55
N LEU A 157 5.21 18.25 7.74
CA LEU A 157 6.23 17.22 7.53
C LEU A 157 5.98 16.01 8.43
N SER A 158 5.54 16.20 9.66
CA SER A 158 5.20 15.10 10.57
C SER A 158 4.01 14.28 10.08
N HIS A 159 2.97 14.93 9.56
CA HIS A 159 1.83 14.23 8.96
C HIS A 159 2.24 13.41 7.74
N ILE A 160 3.06 13.99 6.84
CA ILE A 160 3.59 13.29 5.66
C ILE A 160 4.48 12.13 6.09
N LYS A 161 5.37 12.32 7.07
CA LYS A 161 6.24 11.26 7.61
C LYS A 161 5.45 10.09 8.18
N ALA A 162 4.39 10.37 8.95
CA ALA A 162 3.53 9.33 9.49
C ALA A 162 2.88 8.48 8.37
N ARG A 163 2.43 9.12 7.29
CA ARG A 163 1.83 8.43 6.14
C ARG A 163 2.86 7.66 5.32
N VAL A 164 4.06 8.21 5.12
CA VAL A 164 5.17 7.52 4.47
C VAL A 164 5.55 6.27 5.25
N ASN A 165 5.71 6.37 6.58
CA ASN A 165 6.04 5.22 7.42
C ASN A 165 4.95 4.13 7.34
N GLU A 166 3.69 4.53 7.30
CA GLU A 166 2.56 3.62 7.16
C GLU A 166 2.56 2.93 5.78
N ALA A 167 2.84 3.69 4.71
CA ALA A 167 2.95 3.15 3.36
C ALA A 167 4.15 2.20 3.20
N ILE A 168 5.29 2.48 3.83
CA ILE A 168 6.44 1.56 3.91
C ILE A 168 6.05 0.30 4.66
N LYS A 169 5.40 0.43 5.82
CA LYS A 169 4.93 -0.72 6.62
C LYS A 169 3.99 -1.63 5.83
N TYR A 170 3.16 -1.08 4.94
CA TYR A 170 2.29 -1.85 4.07
C TYR A 170 2.96 -2.31 2.75
N GLY A 171 4.24 -2.00 2.55
CA GLY A 171 4.99 -2.39 1.35
C GLY A 171 4.61 -1.62 0.07
N LEU A 172 3.92 -0.48 0.19
CA LEU A 172 3.55 0.39 -0.92
C LEU A 172 4.72 1.26 -1.41
N ILE A 173 5.57 1.67 -0.48
CA ILE A 173 6.83 2.35 -0.77
C ILE A 173 7.95 1.34 -0.51
N LYS A 174 8.66 0.96 -1.56
CA LYS A 174 9.92 0.23 -1.45
C LYS A 174 11.04 1.26 -1.55
N CYS A 175 11.86 1.38 -0.52
CA CYS A 175 12.94 2.35 -0.51
C CYS A 175 14.22 1.75 0.08
N GLU A 176 15.34 1.90 -0.63
CA GLU A 176 16.68 1.65 -0.08
C GLU A 176 17.06 2.70 0.97
N LYS A 177 16.61 3.95 0.75
CA LYS A 177 16.80 5.09 1.65
C LYS A 177 15.46 5.70 2.03
N HIS A 178 15.26 5.92 3.33
CA HIS A 178 14.01 6.46 3.85
C HIS A 178 13.71 7.87 3.27
N PRO A 179 12.46 8.20 2.90
CA PRO A 179 12.12 9.51 2.31
C PRO A 179 12.41 10.72 3.22
N PHE A 180 12.52 10.51 4.53
CA PHE A 180 12.90 11.55 5.50
C PHE A 180 14.37 11.47 5.96
N ALA A 181 15.24 10.76 5.24
CA ALA A 181 16.64 10.57 5.67
C ALA A 181 17.42 11.89 5.79
N TYR A 182 17.11 12.88 4.95
CA TYR A 182 17.84 14.15 4.87
C TYR A 182 17.02 15.37 5.32
N THR A 183 15.73 15.19 5.59
CA THR A 183 14.84 16.26 6.05
C THR A 183 14.65 16.13 7.55
N GLY A 184 15.48 16.86 8.30
CA GLY A 184 15.35 17.00 9.75
C GLY A 184 14.23 17.99 10.10
N PHE A 185 13.48 17.69 11.16
CA PHE A 185 12.63 18.70 11.79
C PHE A 185 13.54 19.76 12.39
N SER A 186 13.19 21.04 12.29
CA SER A 186 13.89 22.03 13.10
C SER A 186 13.62 21.69 14.55
N THR A 187 14.62 21.09 15.20
CA THR A 187 14.67 21.02 16.65
C THR A 187 14.50 22.45 17.13
N TRP A 188 13.52 22.70 17.99
CA TRP A 188 13.39 23.94 18.72
C TRP A 188 14.79 24.33 19.22
N GLN A 189 15.42 25.29 18.55
CA GLN A 189 16.58 25.94 19.14
C GLN A 189 16.00 26.67 20.34
N THR A 190 16.12 26.06 21.52
CA THR A 190 16.10 26.78 22.77
C THR A 190 17.15 27.87 22.63
N ARG A 191 16.67 29.08 22.33
CA ARG A 191 17.41 30.31 22.60
C ARG A 191 17.60 30.36 24.11
N THR A 192 18.71 29.81 24.58
CA THR A 192 19.35 30.21 25.84
C THR A 192 20.30 31.34 25.54
#